data_AF-A0A3N5PVT8-F1
#
_entry.id   AF-A0A3N5PVT8-F1
#
_cell.length_a   1.000
_cell.length_b   1.000
_cell.length_c   1.000
_cell.angle_alpha   90.00
_cell.angle_beta   90.00
_cell.angle_gamma   90.00
#
_symmetry.space_group_name_H-M   'P 1'
#
loop_
_entity.id
_entity.type
_entity.pdbx_description
1 polymer ?
#
loop_
_entity_poly.entity_id
_entity_poly.type
_entity_poly.pdbx_seq_one_letter_code
_entity_poly.pdbx_strand_id
1 'polypeptide(L)'
;LVTGVWATKAAEEAKKIGTVHIAATTKAEQFTRVPRAEEIVLTPGAAYVHMTSNNTIYGTEWQNLPDVGGLPLVSDTSSDMFSRPIDVAGHALIYAGAQKNMGPAGVTVVIIRDDLLARSSASLPAMLSYAVHAENGSLYNTPPVFAIYMLGLVTRWLIGQGGLEAIRKINERKAGKLYAEIDRTGFYRGTAQKESRSSMNVTFRLASEELEKQFITEGEKAGLNGLKGHRSVGGIRASIYNAFPEAGVDALISFMQEFERLNG
;
A
#
# COMPACT_ATOMS: atom_id res chain seq x y z
N LEU A 1 -0.85 13.25 -6.11
CA LEU A 1 -0.76 12.25 -7.19
C LEU A 1 -1.88 11.24 -6.99
N VAL A 2 -2.81 11.13 -7.95
CA VAL A 2 -3.99 10.24 -7.81
C VAL A 2 -3.76 8.96 -8.59
N THR A 3 -3.33 7.91 -7.90
CA THR A 3 -2.90 6.62 -8.47
C THR A 3 -3.78 5.43 -8.06
N GLY A 4 -4.91 5.68 -7.40
CA GLY A 4 -5.82 4.61 -6.97
C GLY A 4 -6.94 5.12 -6.06
N VAL A 5 -7.69 4.19 -5.46
CA VAL A 5 -8.86 4.51 -4.61
C VAL A 5 -8.47 5.34 -3.39
N TRP A 6 -7.39 4.98 -2.70
CA TRP A 6 -6.98 5.68 -1.46
C TRP A 6 -6.50 7.10 -1.76
N ALA A 7 -5.68 7.27 -2.80
CA ALA A 7 -5.27 8.60 -3.27
C ALA A 7 -6.46 9.45 -3.76
N THR A 8 -7.46 8.83 -4.41
CA THR A 8 -8.70 9.52 -4.82
C THR A 8 -9.46 10.05 -3.61
N LYS A 9 -9.68 9.21 -2.59
CA LYS A 9 -10.35 9.61 -1.35
C LYS A 9 -9.59 10.69 -0.60
N ALA A 10 -8.26 10.60 -0.52
CA ALA A 10 -7.42 11.62 0.10
C ALA A 10 -7.58 12.97 -0.61
N ALA A 11 -7.58 13.00 -1.94
CA ALA A 11 -7.80 14.21 -2.73
C ALA A 11 -9.22 14.78 -2.56
N GLU A 12 -10.24 13.92 -2.48
CA GLU A 12 -11.64 14.32 -2.24
C GLU A 12 -11.83 14.95 -0.85
N GLU A 13 -11.23 14.39 0.20
CA GLU A 13 -11.27 14.97 1.54
C GLU A 13 -10.48 16.29 1.61
N ALA A 14 -9.30 16.36 0.98
CA ALA A 14 -8.49 17.57 0.98
C ALA A 14 -9.20 18.78 0.32
N LYS A 15 -10.05 18.55 -0.68
CA LYS A 15 -10.86 19.60 -1.34
C LYS A 15 -11.83 20.31 -0.39
N LYS A 16 -12.20 19.69 0.73
CA LYS A 16 -13.06 20.31 1.74
C LYS A 16 -12.34 21.38 2.56
N ILE A 17 -11.00 21.33 2.58
CA ILE A 17 -10.16 22.19 3.42
C ILE A 17 -9.43 23.25 2.58
N GLY A 18 -9.00 22.91 1.37
CA GLY A 18 -8.28 23.84 0.51
C GLY A 18 -8.31 23.46 -0.96
N THR A 19 -7.60 24.25 -1.77
CA THR A 19 -7.48 24.02 -3.21
C THR A 19 -6.61 22.79 -3.48
N VAL A 20 -7.14 21.85 -4.26
CA VAL A 20 -6.44 20.63 -4.67
C VAL A 20 -6.21 20.64 -6.17
N HIS A 21 -4.94 20.59 -6.58
CA HIS A 21 -4.55 20.34 -7.97
C HIS A 21 -4.14 18.87 -8.14
N ILE A 22 -4.71 18.20 -9.15
CA ILE A 22 -4.34 16.83 -9.49
C ILE A 22 -3.12 16.86 -10.41
N ALA A 23 -1.93 16.85 -9.81
CA ALA A 23 -0.66 16.94 -10.53
C ALA A 23 -0.41 15.80 -11.54
N ALA A 24 -0.96 14.61 -11.29
CA ALA A 24 -0.98 13.48 -12.23
C ALA A 24 -2.03 12.44 -11.81
N THR A 25 -2.56 11.71 -12.78
CA THR A 25 -3.41 10.54 -12.55
C THR A 25 -3.36 9.54 -13.70
N THR A 26 -3.40 8.25 -13.37
CA THR A 26 -3.51 7.14 -14.34
C THR A 26 -4.93 6.54 -14.36
N LYS A 27 -5.93 7.32 -13.94
CA LYS A 27 -7.34 6.88 -13.88
C LYS A 27 -7.88 6.40 -15.24
N ALA A 28 -7.50 7.06 -16.33
CA ALA A 28 -7.90 6.69 -17.69
C ALA A 28 -7.42 5.27 -18.08
N GLU A 29 -6.29 4.84 -17.51
CA GLU A 29 -5.72 3.49 -17.67
C GLU A 29 -6.14 2.55 -16.52
N GLN A 30 -7.24 2.86 -15.83
CA GLN A 30 -7.76 2.10 -14.69
C GLN A 30 -6.73 1.88 -13.57
N PHE A 31 -5.81 2.82 -13.38
CA PHE A 31 -4.74 2.77 -12.38
C PHE A 31 -3.83 1.54 -12.49
N THR A 32 -3.63 1.01 -13.70
CA THR A 32 -2.76 -0.15 -13.97
C THR A 32 -1.27 0.16 -13.82
N ARG A 33 -0.89 1.43 -13.66
CA ARG A 33 0.48 1.89 -13.39
C ARG A 33 0.50 3.16 -12.55
N VAL A 34 1.66 3.53 -12.02
CA VAL A 34 1.91 4.87 -11.48
C VAL A 34 2.33 5.84 -12.61
N PRO A 35 2.11 7.15 -12.47
CA PRO A 35 2.60 8.16 -13.41
C PRO A 35 4.12 8.14 -13.53
N ARG A 36 4.61 8.43 -14.74
CA ARG A 36 6.01 8.73 -15.03
C ARG A 36 6.32 10.18 -14.64
N ALA A 37 7.61 10.49 -14.50
CA ALA A 37 8.04 11.81 -14.03
C ALA A 37 7.53 12.95 -14.94
N GLU A 38 7.59 12.76 -16.26
CA GLU A 38 7.14 13.73 -17.26
C GLU A 38 5.63 13.99 -17.27
N GLU A 39 4.84 13.11 -16.63
CA GLU A 39 3.38 13.27 -16.51
C GLU A 39 2.98 14.07 -15.25
N ILE A 40 3.93 14.38 -14.37
CA ILE A 40 3.68 15.08 -13.11
C ILE A 40 3.84 16.59 -13.32
N VAL A 41 2.71 17.29 -13.35
CA VAL A 41 2.66 18.74 -13.46
C VAL A 41 2.40 19.35 -12.08
N LEU A 42 3.46 19.83 -11.44
CA LEU A 42 3.39 20.41 -10.09
C LEU A 42 2.88 21.86 -10.13
N THR A 43 2.21 22.27 -9.05
CA THR A 43 1.90 23.68 -8.81
C THR A 43 3.07 24.32 -8.05
N PRO A 44 3.73 25.36 -8.60
CA PRO A 44 4.78 26.07 -7.88
C PRO A 44 4.27 26.60 -6.53
N GLY A 45 5.05 26.38 -5.46
CA GLY A 45 4.70 26.85 -4.11
C GLY A 45 3.54 26.09 -3.45
N ALA A 46 3.13 24.93 -3.96
CA ALA A 46 2.13 24.11 -3.28
C ALA A 46 2.55 23.77 -1.84
N ALA A 47 1.59 23.75 -0.92
CA ALA A 47 1.88 23.50 0.50
C ALA A 47 2.51 22.12 0.76
N TYR A 48 2.16 21.13 -0.06
CA TYR A 48 2.72 19.79 -0.14
C TYR A 48 2.28 19.08 -1.43
N VAL A 49 2.95 17.98 -1.77
CA VAL A 49 2.50 16.97 -2.73
C VAL A 49 2.13 15.71 -1.97
N HIS A 50 0.93 15.15 -2.20
CA HIS A 50 0.50 13.89 -1.57
C HIS A 50 0.62 12.70 -2.53
N MET A 51 1.04 11.55 -2.02
CA MET A 51 1.05 10.28 -2.73
C MET A 51 0.53 9.13 -1.86
N THR A 52 0.16 8.03 -2.51
CA THR A 52 -0.04 6.72 -1.88
C THR A 52 1.00 5.78 -2.45
N SER A 53 1.92 5.28 -1.61
CA SER A 53 3.07 4.48 -2.06
C SER A 53 2.65 3.12 -2.63
N ASN A 54 1.67 2.46 -2.01
CA ASN A 54 1.11 1.20 -2.49
C ASN A 54 -0.43 1.25 -2.61
N ASN A 55 -0.94 1.05 -3.82
CA ASN A 55 -2.36 1.11 -4.17
C ASN A 55 -3.00 -0.28 -3.98
N THR A 56 -3.39 -0.59 -2.73
CA THR A 56 -3.84 -1.92 -2.29
C THR A 56 -4.91 -2.60 -3.17
N ILE A 57 -5.77 -1.83 -3.83
CA ILE A 57 -6.87 -2.35 -4.66
C ILE A 57 -6.39 -2.70 -6.07
N TYR A 58 -5.48 -1.92 -6.63
CA TYR A 58 -5.05 -2.04 -8.03
C TYR A 58 -3.75 -2.84 -8.19
N GLY A 59 -3.07 -3.12 -7.08
CA GLY A 59 -1.81 -3.87 -7.07
C GLY A 59 -0.67 -3.08 -7.70
N THR A 60 -0.72 -1.75 -7.62
CA THR A 60 0.32 -0.86 -8.14
C THR A 60 1.09 -0.15 -7.02
N GLU A 61 2.40 -0.08 -7.15
CA GLU A 61 3.32 0.43 -6.14
C GLU A 61 4.38 1.34 -6.75
N TRP A 62 4.69 2.44 -6.07
CA TRP A 62 5.80 3.30 -6.40
C TRP A 62 7.11 2.61 -6.03
N GLN A 63 7.94 2.34 -7.05
CA GLN A 63 9.26 1.73 -6.87
C GLN A 63 10.28 2.73 -6.33
N ASN A 64 10.10 4.01 -6.67
CA ASN A 64 10.91 5.13 -6.24
C ASN A 64 10.00 6.31 -5.86
N LEU A 65 10.51 7.22 -5.05
CA LEU A 65 9.79 8.46 -4.76
C LEU A 65 9.67 9.32 -6.03
N PRO A 66 8.53 9.98 -6.26
CA PRO A 66 8.40 10.95 -7.33
C PRO A 66 9.28 12.16 -7.04
N ASP A 67 9.88 12.75 -8.07
CA ASP A 67 10.49 14.07 -7.95
C ASP A 67 9.38 15.11 -7.75
N VAL A 68 9.46 15.82 -6.63
CA VAL A 68 8.49 16.86 -6.24
C VAL A 68 9.09 18.26 -6.28
N GLY A 69 10.26 18.45 -6.92
CA GLY A 69 10.86 19.77 -7.12
C GLY A 69 11.16 20.51 -5.81
N GLY A 70 11.51 19.77 -4.75
CA GLY A 70 11.78 20.31 -3.42
C GLY A 70 10.54 20.64 -2.58
N LEU A 71 9.32 20.42 -3.08
CA LEU A 71 8.10 20.59 -2.31
C LEU A 71 7.97 19.52 -1.20
N PRO A 72 7.25 19.79 -0.09
CA PRO A 72 7.03 18.79 0.95
C PRO A 72 6.26 17.56 0.42
N LEU A 73 6.84 16.37 0.54
CA LEU A 73 6.18 15.12 0.15
C LEU A 73 5.43 14.50 1.35
N VAL A 74 4.15 14.20 1.16
CA VAL A 74 3.28 13.50 2.11
C VAL A 74 2.91 12.13 1.55
N SER A 75 3.18 11.06 2.29
CA SER A 75 2.97 9.69 1.81
C SER A 75 2.03 8.87 2.71
N ASP A 76 0.98 8.32 2.11
CA ASP A 76 0.25 7.18 2.64
C ASP A 76 1.02 5.90 2.34
N THR A 77 1.52 5.26 3.41
CA THR A 77 2.28 4.00 3.36
C THR A 77 1.54 2.86 4.06
N SER A 78 0.22 3.00 4.23
CA SER A 78 -0.56 2.08 5.07
C SER A 78 -0.44 0.61 4.67
N SER A 79 -0.17 0.30 3.39
CA SER A 79 -0.16 -1.08 2.88
C SER A 79 1.22 -1.67 2.58
N ASP A 80 2.28 -0.90 2.77
CA ASP A 80 3.67 -1.27 2.49
C ASP A 80 4.65 -0.77 3.57
N MET A 81 4.20 -0.03 4.58
CA MET A 81 5.03 0.35 5.72
C MET A 81 5.64 -0.91 6.37
N PHE A 82 6.93 -0.85 6.66
CA PHE A 82 7.77 -1.96 7.14
C PHE A 82 7.88 -3.18 6.20
N SER A 83 7.49 -3.09 4.92
CA SER A 83 7.75 -4.14 3.93
C SER A 83 9.17 -4.11 3.37
N ARG A 84 9.83 -2.95 3.46
CA ARG A 84 11.19 -2.66 3.02
C ARG A 84 11.71 -1.40 3.73
N PRO A 85 13.03 -1.10 3.70
CA PRO A 85 13.54 0.20 4.07
C PRO A 85 12.92 1.31 3.20
N ILE A 86 12.61 2.45 3.79
CA ILE A 86 12.13 3.65 3.09
C ILE A 86 13.05 4.84 3.37
N ASP A 87 13.21 5.73 2.40
CA ASP A 87 13.91 6.99 2.60
C ASP A 87 13.02 7.96 3.39
N VAL A 88 13.20 8.00 4.71
CA VAL A 88 12.43 8.91 5.58
C VAL A 88 12.79 10.38 5.31
N ALA A 89 14.04 10.68 4.94
CA ALA A 89 14.51 12.04 4.73
C ALA A 89 13.90 12.69 3.47
N GLY A 90 13.60 11.88 2.45
CA GLY A 90 12.86 12.29 1.26
C GLY A 90 11.38 12.66 1.52
N HIS A 91 10.87 12.45 2.74
CA HIS A 91 9.50 12.77 3.11
C HIS A 91 9.42 13.95 4.07
N ALA A 92 8.32 14.68 3.97
CA ALA A 92 7.92 15.68 4.96
C ALA A 92 6.92 15.10 5.97
N LEU A 93 6.05 14.19 5.52
CA LEU A 93 5.16 13.41 6.39
C LEU A 93 4.92 12.02 5.81
N ILE A 94 4.98 11.00 6.66
CA ILE A 94 4.57 9.63 6.34
C ILE A 94 3.48 9.23 7.32
N TYR A 95 2.41 8.60 6.84
CA TYR A 95 1.42 7.97 7.71
C TYR A 95 1.07 6.55 7.27
N ALA A 96 0.71 5.71 8.23
CA ALA A 96 0.27 4.35 7.98
C ALA A 96 -0.69 3.86 9.08
N GLY A 97 -1.88 3.42 8.69
CA GLY A 97 -2.74 2.61 9.56
C GLY A 97 -2.09 1.25 9.80
N ALA A 98 -2.00 0.79 11.06
CA ALA A 98 -1.22 -0.40 11.39
C ALA A 98 -1.78 -1.72 10.82
N GLN A 99 -3.09 -1.79 10.56
CA GLN A 99 -3.86 -3.02 10.33
C GLN A 99 -3.48 -3.88 9.11
N LYS A 100 -2.59 -3.39 8.25
CA LYS A 100 -2.17 -4.14 7.07
C LYS A 100 -0.89 -4.93 7.32
N ASN A 101 0.15 -4.23 7.77
CA ASN A 101 1.49 -4.81 7.82
C ASN A 101 2.20 -4.64 9.18
N MET A 102 1.66 -3.82 10.07
CA MET A 102 2.34 -3.45 11.32
C MET A 102 1.63 -3.91 12.60
N GLY A 103 0.41 -4.44 12.50
CA GLY A 103 -0.37 -4.86 13.67
C GLY A 103 -1.86 -4.94 13.36
N PRO A 104 -2.72 -5.02 14.39
CA PRO A 104 -4.17 -4.95 14.23
C PRO A 104 -4.67 -3.51 14.03
N ALA A 105 -5.95 -3.36 13.69
CA ALA A 105 -6.60 -2.05 13.63
C ALA A 105 -6.66 -1.37 15.00
N GLY A 106 -6.58 -0.03 14.99
CA GLY A 106 -6.75 0.80 16.18
C GLY A 106 -5.67 1.87 16.37
N VAL A 107 -4.54 1.80 15.66
CA VAL A 107 -3.49 2.83 15.71
C VAL A 107 -3.03 3.22 14.29
N THR A 108 -2.75 4.51 14.11
CA THR A 108 -2.09 5.07 12.92
C THR A 108 -0.77 5.67 13.35
N VAL A 109 0.31 5.28 12.69
CA VAL A 109 1.64 5.88 12.89
C VAL A 109 1.78 7.08 11.97
N VAL A 110 2.32 8.18 12.51
CA VAL A 110 2.69 9.37 11.74
C VAL A 110 4.15 9.69 12.05
N ILE A 111 4.96 9.83 11.01
CA ILE A 111 6.33 10.36 11.07
C ILE A 111 6.27 11.71 10.36
N ILE A 112 6.60 12.79 11.05
CA ILE A 112 6.48 14.16 10.55
C ILE A 112 7.78 14.91 10.80
N ARG A 113 8.20 15.72 9.82
CA ARG A 113 9.38 16.57 9.91
C ARG A 113 9.10 17.80 10.79
N ASP A 114 10.07 18.19 11.61
CA ASP A 114 9.87 19.24 12.63
C ASP A 114 9.46 20.60 12.04
N ASP A 115 9.96 20.96 10.86
CA ASP A 115 9.59 22.20 10.17
C ASP A 115 8.11 22.18 9.70
N LEU A 116 7.55 21.02 9.37
CA LEU A 116 6.11 20.87 9.10
C LEU A 116 5.30 20.90 10.39
N LEU A 117 5.81 20.32 11.46
CA LEU A 117 5.16 20.34 12.76
C LEU A 117 4.96 21.79 13.25
N ALA A 118 5.97 22.64 13.08
CA ALA A 118 5.93 24.06 13.39
C ALA A 118 4.91 24.88 12.57
N ARG A 119 4.41 24.33 11.45
CA ARG A 119 3.35 24.95 10.62
C ARG A 119 1.93 24.62 11.10
N SER A 120 1.78 23.83 12.16
CA SER A 120 0.46 23.48 12.71
C SER A 120 -0.31 24.74 13.13
N SER A 121 -1.49 24.96 12.56
CA SER A 121 -2.29 26.14 12.89
C SER A 121 -2.86 26.05 14.31
N ALA A 122 -2.72 27.13 15.08
CA ALA A 122 -3.34 27.27 16.39
C ALA A 122 -4.88 27.27 16.35
N SER A 123 -5.47 27.46 15.16
CA SER A 123 -6.93 27.41 14.97
C SER A 123 -7.49 25.99 14.83
N LEU A 124 -6.63 24.96 14.73
CA LEU A 124 -7.08 23.58 14.61
C LEU A 124 -7.62 23.08 15.96
N PRO A 125 -8.73 22.30 15.97
CA PRO A 125 -9.09 21.52 17.14
C PRO A 125 -7.91 20.66 17.59
N ALA A 126 -7.66 20.59 18.90
CA ALA A 126 -6.47 19.94 19.46
C ALA A 126 -6.26 18.50 18.94
N MET A 127 -7.33 17.72 18.78
CA MET A 127 -7.25 16.35 18.25
C MET A 127 -6.76 16.25 16.80
N LEU A 128 -6.82 17.34 16.02
CA LEU A 128 -6.37 17.43 14.63
C LEU A 128 -5.00 18.14 14.50
N SER A 129 -4.39 18.57 15.61
CA SER A 129 -3.10 19.25 15.60
C SER A 129 -1.97 18.27 15.85
N TYR A 130 -1.08 18.08 14.86
CA TYR A 130 0.12 17.25 15.04
C TYR A 130 1.05 17.81 16.12
N ALA A 131 1.18 19.14 16.23
CA ALA A 131 2.00 19.78 17.26
C ALA A 131 1.55 19.38 18.67
N VAL A 132 0.25 19.41 18.94
CA VAL A 132 -0.32 19.01 20.23
C VAL A 132 0.01 17.54 20.56
N HIS A 133 -0.15 16.64 19.59
CA HIS A 133 0.19 15.23 19.81
C HIS A 133 1.68 15.03 20.06
N ALA A 134 2.56 15.74 19.32
CA ALA A 134 4.01 15.63 19.48
C ALA A 134 4.50 16.19 20.83
N GLU A 135 4.02 17.37 21.23
CA GLU A 135 4.34 18.01 22.52
C GLU A 135 3.97 17.14 23.73
N ASN A 136 2.92 16.33 23.60
CA ASN A 136 2.45 15.44 24.65
C ASN A 136 2.97 14.00 24.49
N GLY A 137 3.92 13.74 23.59
CA GLY A 137 4.45 12.38 23.38
C GLY A 137 3.37 11.37 22.97
N SER A 138 2.39 11.80 22.17
CA SER A 138 1.17 11.05 21.78
C SER A 138 0.22 10.72 22.95
N LEU A 139 0.34 11.42 24.07
CA LEU A 139 -0.48 11.24 25.29
C LEU A 139 -1.36 12.46 25.58
N TYR A 140 -1.73 13.26 24.56
CA TYR A 140 -2.66 14.38 24.73
C TYR A 140 -4.00 13.92 25.34
N ASN A 141 -4.47 12.75 24.92
CA ASN A 141 -5.57 12.02 25.54
C ASN A 141 -5.23 10.52 25.63
N THR A 142 -6.19 9.69 26.03
CA THR A 142 -5.98 8.23 26.13
C THR A 142 -5.65 7.64 24.75
N PRO A 143 -4.44 7.10 24.55
CA PRO A 143 -4.06 6.51 23.27
C PRO A 143 -4.67 5.09 23.13
N PRO A 144 -4.66 4.50 21.93
CA PRO A 144 -5.10 3.11 21.71
C PRO A 144 -4.06 2.11 22.24
N VAL A 145 -3.97 1.99 23.58
CA VAL A 145 -2.92 1.26 24.31
C VAL A 145 -2.68 -0.15 23.77
N PHE A 146 -3.75 -0.92 23.53
CA PHE A 146 -3.63 -2.29 23.03
C PHE A 146 -3.04 -2.35 21.61
N ALA A 147 -3.47 -1.46 20.72
CA ALA A 147 -2.95 -1.42 19.35
C ALA A 147 -1.47 -0.97 19.33
N ILE A 148 -1.09 -0.03 20.19
CA ILE A 148 0.31 0.39 20.37
C ILE A 148 1.17 -0.76 20.90
N TYR A 149 0.68 -1.51 21.89
CA TYR A 149 1.37 -2.68 22.42
C TYR A 149 1.61 -3.74 21.34
N MET A 150 0.58 -4.04 20.54
CA MET A 150 0.68 -5.00 19.43
C MET A 150 1.65 -4.52 18.34
N LEU A 151 1.63 -3.24 17.98
CA LEU A 151 2.61 -2.65 17.08
C LEU A 151 4.04 -2.85 17.62
N GLY A 152 4.26 -2.62 18.92
CA GLY A 152 5.56 -2.88 19.56
C GLY A 152 6.02 -4.34 19.48
N LEU A 153 5.10 -5.31 19.61
CA LEU A 153 5.40 -6.73 19.43
C LEU A 153 5.77 -7.07 17.99
N VAL A 154 5.02 -6.56 17.01
CA VAL A 154 5.31 -6.78 15.59
C VAL A 154 6.65 -6.17 15.21
N THR A 155 6.98 -4.97 15.69
CA THR A 155 8.28 -4.35 15.47
C THR A 155 9.42 -5.17 16.05
N ARG A 156 9.27 -5.73 17.27
CA ARG A 156 10.26 -6.66 17.85
C ARG A 156 10.42 -7.93 17.01
N TRP A 157 9.32 -8.48 16.49
CA TRP A 157 9.37 -9.62 15.59
C TRP A 157 10.12 -9.29 14.31
N LEU A 158 9.85 -8.14 13.66
CA LEU A 158 10.55 -7.68 12.46
C LEU A 158 12.05 -7.53 12.70
N ILE A 159 12.46 -6.95 13.84
CA ILE A 159 13.87 -6.88 14.23
C ILE A 159 14.47 -8.29 14.36
N GLY A 160 13.76 -9.22 15.00
CA GLY A 160 14.17 -10.62 15.12
C GLY A 160 14.26 -11.37 13.78
N GLN A 161 13.56 -10.92 12.74
CA GLN A 161 13.69 -11.45 11.38
C GLN A 161 14.93 -10.92 10.62
N GLY A 162 15.75 -10.06 11.25
CA GLY A 162 16.89 -9.39 10.60
C GLY A 162 16.58 -7.98 10.09
N GLY A 163 15.47 -7.38 10.53
CA GLY A 163 15.06 -6.02 10.20
C GLY A 163 14.49 -5.87 8.78
N LEU A 164 14.24 -4.63 8.39
CA LEU A 164 13.52 -4.30 7.14
C LEU A 164 14.24 -4.79 5.87
N GLU A 165 15.57 -4.90 5.90
CA GLU A 165 16.35 -5.39 4.77
C GLU A 165 16.14 -6.89 4.53
N ALA A 166 16.08 -7.70 5.59
CA ALA A 166 15.74 -9.12 5.48
C ALA A 166 14.29 -9.30 5.03
N ILE A 167 13.37 -8.49 5.57
CA ILE A 167 11.96 -8.48 5.20
C ILE A 167 11.76 -8.11 3.72
N ARG A 168 12.51 -7.12 3.20
CA ARG A 168 12.53 -6.78 1.77
C ARG A 168 12.82 -8.01 0.91
N LYS A 169 13.91 -8.73 1.21
CA LYS A 169 14.31 -9.93 0.46
C LYS A 169 13.25 -11.03 0.49
N ILE A 170 12.59 -11.23 1.63
CA ILE A 170 11.47 -12.19 1.75
C ILE A 170 10.30 -11.77 0.85
N ASN A 171 9.92 -10.49 0.90
CA ASN A 171 8.79 -9.97 0.13
C ASN A 171 9.08 -9.97 -1.38
N GLU A 172 10.29 -9.64 -1.80
CA GLU A 172 10.74 -9.73 -3.19
C GLU A 172 10.68 -11.17 -3.72
N ARG A 173 11.12 -12.16 -2.93
CA ARG A 173 10.98 -13.57 -3.32
C ARG A 173 9.53 -13.99 -3.46
N LYS A 174 8.67 -13.65 -2.48
CA LYS A 174 7.22 -13.96 -2.52
C LYS A 174 6.56 -13.37 -3.75
N ALA A 175 6.74 -12.07 -3.99
CA ALA A 175 6.14 -11.39 -5.13
C ALA A 175 6.71 -11.92 -6.45
N GLY A 176 8.03 -12.09 -6.53
CA GLY A 176 8.73 -12.57 -7.72
C GLY A 176 8.23 -13.93 -8.20
N LYS A 177 8.15 -14.92 -7.30
CA LYS A 177 7.65 -16.26 -7.68
C LYS A 177 6.18 -16.26 -8.10
N LEU A 178 5.34 -15.48 -7.42
CA LEU A 178 3.92 -15.38 -7.77
C LEU A 178 3.70 -14.67 -9.11
N TYR A 179 4.43 -13.58 -9.37
CA TYR A 179 4.37 -12.91 -10.67
C TYR A 179 4.96 -13.77 -11.80
N ALA A 180 5.98 -14.59 -11.52
CA ALA A 180 6.52 -15.54 -12.49
C ALA A 180 5.46 -16.57 -12.90
N GLU A 181 4.66 -17.08 -11.95
CA GLU A 181 3.54 -17.98 -12.27
C GLU A 181 2.47 -17.26 -13.10
N ILE A 182 2.09 -16.04 -12.72
CA ILE A 182 1.10 -15.24 -13.46
C ILE A 182 1.53 -15.02 -14.91
N ASP A 183 2.81 -14.78 -15.16
CA ASP A 183 3.34 -14.47 -16.49
C ASP A 183 3.72 -15.73 -17.30
N ARG A 184 3.56 -16.94 -16.74
CA ARG A 184 4.13 -18.19 -17.29
C ARG A 184 3.53 -18.61 -18.63
N THR A 185 2.20 -18.57 -18.76
CA THR A 185 1.47 -19.21 -19.88
C THR A 185 0.44 -18.29 -20.56
N GLY A 186 0.01 -17.22 -19.88
CA GLY A 186 -1.07 -16.34 -20.32
C GLY A 186 -2.47 -16.74 -19.83
N PHE A 187 -2.60 -17.87 -19.11
CA PHE A 187 -3.87 -18.26 -18.47
C PHE A 187 -4.31 -17.24 -17.40
N TYR A 188 -3.34 -16.77 -16.61
CA TYR A 188 -3.50 -15.63 -15.71
C TYR A 188 -3.01 -14.36 -16.37
N ARG A 189 -3.66 -13.23 -16.07
CA ARG A 189 -3.26 -11.92 -16.56
C ARG A 189 -3.13 -10.93 -15.41
N GLY A 190 -1.90 -10.55 -15.07
CA GLY A 190 -1.65 -9.49 -14.08
C GLY A 190 -2.35 -8.18 -14.49
N THR A 191 -2.93 -7.46 -13.52
CA THR A 191 -3.61 -6.18 -13.81
C THR A 191 -2.64 -5.00 -13.84
N ALA A 192 -1.58 -5.05 -13.04
CA ALA A 192 -0.57 -4.01 -12.97
C ALA A 192 0.48 -4.19 -14.07
N GLN A 193 0.89 -3.09 -14.73
CA GLN A 193 2.05 -3.06 -15.59
C GLN A 193 3.30 -3.45 -14.80
N LYS A 194 4.25 -4.14 -15.44
CA LYS A 194 5.36 -4.84 -14.77
C LYS A 194 6.16 -3.93 -13.85
N GLU A 195 6.42 -2.71 -14.31
CA GLU A 195 7.24 -1.69 -13.67
C GLU A 195 6.54 -1.02 -12.48
N SER A 196 5.22 -1.22 -12.36
CA SER A 196 4.40 -0.69 -11.26
C SER A 196 3.88 -1.78 -10.34
N ARG A 197 4.29 -3.04 -10.49
CA ARG A 197 3.76 -4.15 -9.70
C ARG A 197 4.02 -3.97 -8.20
N SER A 198 2.99 -4.21 -7.41
CA SER A 198 3.08 -4.23 -5.96
C SER A 198 3.74 -5.49 -5.44
N SER A 199 4.70 -5.32 -4.53
CA SER A 199 5.28 -6.41 -3.76
C SER A 199 4.34 -6.95 -2.67
N MET A 200 3.25 -6.23 -2.35
CA MET A 200 2.33 -6.53 -1.25
C MET A 200 0.98 -7.06 -1.71
N ASN A 201 0.44 -6.54 -2.83
CA ASN A 201 -0.89 -6.85 -3.31
C ASN A 201 -0.82 -7.26 -4.79
N VAL A 202 -0.77 -8.57 -5.03
CA VAL A 202 -0.68 -9.13 -6.37
C VAL A 202 -2.09 -9.34 -6.92
N THR A 203 -2.43 -8.63 -7.99
CA THR A 203 -3.75 -8.63 -8.63
C THR A 203 -3.69 -9.19 -10.04
N PHE A 204 -4.63 -10.07 -10.38
CA PHE A 204 -4.69 -10.72 -11.67
C PHE A 204 -6.13 -11.09 -12.06
N ARG A 205 -6.32 -11.34 -13.35
CA ARG A 205 -7.58 -11.74 -13.98
C ARG A 205 -7.43 -13.12 -14.61
N LEU A 206 -8.55 -13.80 -14.81
CA LEU A 206 -8.65 -14.97 -15.67
C LEU A 206 -9.43 -14.60 -16.95
N ALA A 207 -9.70 -15.58 -17.82
CA ALA A 207 -10.40 -15.37 -19.09
C ALA A 207 -11.83 -14.84 -18.94
N SER A 208 -12.52 -15.16 -17.83
CA SER A 208 -13.89 -14.71 -17.53
C SER A 208 -14.16 -14.56 -16.03
N GLU A 209 -15.21 -13.82 -15.67
CA GLU A 209 -15.63 -13.68 -14.28
C GLU A 209 -16.18 -14.99 -13.69
N GLU A 210 -16.75 -15.87 -14.53
CA GLU A 210 -17.18 -17.21 -14.15
C GLU A 210 -15.98 -18.04 -13.69
N LEU A 211 -14.88 -17.99 -14.44
CA LEU A 211 -13.66 -18.71 -14.09
C LEU A 211 -12.98 -18.10 -12.85
N GLU A 212 -13.05 -16.78 -12.67
CA GLU A 212 -12.63 -16.11 -11.43
C GLU A 212 -13.45 -16.58 -10.22
N LYS A 213 -14.78 -16.69 -10.35
CA LYS A 213 -15.65 -17.22 -9.27
C LYS A 213 -15.29 -18.66 -8.93
N GLN A 214 -15.07 -19.50 -9.94
CA GLN A 214 -14.66 -20.89 -9.76
C GLN A 214 -13.31 -20.98 -9.04
N PHE A 215 -12.31 -20.19 -9.48
CA PHE A 215 -10.99 -20.11 -8.84
C PHE A 215 -11.09 -19.74 -7.36
N ILE A 216 -11.93 -18.76 -7.01
CA ILE A 216 -12.14 -18.35 -5.61
C ILE A 216 -12.77 -19.48 -4.80
N THR A 217 -13.84 -20.10 -5.31
CA THR A 217 -14.53 -21.17 -4.60
C THR A 217 -13.67 -22.42 -4.42
N GLU A 218 -12.90 -22.80 -5.43
CA GLU A 218 -11.97 -23.93 -5.33
C GLU A 218 -10.77 -23.60 -4.43
N GLY A 219 -10.25 -22.37 -4.49
CA GLY A 219 -9.21 -21.88 -3.59
C GLY A 219 -9.65 -21.94 -2.12
N GLU A 220 -10.87 -21.51 -1.81
CA GLU A 220 -11.45 -21.61 -0.45
C GLU A 220 -11.52 -23.06 0.02
N LYS A 221 -11.92 -24.00 -0.84
CA LYS A 221 -11.91 -25.45 -0.53
C LYS A 221 -10.50 -25.99 -0.30
N ALA A 222 -9.50 -25.42 -0.97
CA ALA A 222 -8.08 -25.72 -0.76
C ALA A 222 -7.46 -24.97 0.44
N GLY A 223 -8.26 -24.22 1.22
CA GLY A 223 -7.81 -23.45 2.38
C GLY A 223 -7.20 -22.09 2.06
N LEU A 224 -7.22 -21.67 0.79
CA LEU A 224 -6.70 -20.38 0.31
C LEU A 224 -7.78 -19.30 0.38
N ASN A 225 -7.96 -18.75 1.58
CA ASN A 225 -8.99 -17.74 1.86
C ASN A 225 -8.58 -16.32 1.44
N GLY A 226 -9.58 -15.48 1.13
CA GLY A 226 -9.37 -14.04 0.94
C GLY A 226 -8.80 -13.62 -0.41
N LEU A 227 -8.86 -14.49 -1.41
CA LEU A 227 -8.36 -14.23 -2.77
C LEU A 227 -9.29 -13.36 -3.63
N LYS A 228 -10.54 -13.16 -3.21
CA LYS A 228 -11.50 -12.35 -3.97
C LYS A 228 -11.00 -10.90 -4.11
N GLY A 229 -10.90 -10.44 -5.35
CA GLY A 229 -10.57 -9.06 -5.68
C GLY A 229 -11.59 -8.07 -5.12
N HIS A 230 -11.17 -6.80 -4.99
CA HIS A 230 -12.06 -5.77 -4.46
C HIS A 230 -13.25 -5.53 -5.40
N ARG A 231 -14.45 -5.28 -4.84
CA ARG A 231 -15.70 -5.13 -5.61
C ARG A 231 -15.67 -4.11 -6.75
N SER A 232 -14.78 -3.11 -6.66
CA SER A 232 -14.65 -2.06 -7.68
C SER A 232 -13.76 -2.44 -8.87
N VAL A 233 -13.03 -3.56 -8.79
CA VAL A 233 -12.09 -4.00 -9.83
C VAL A 233 -12.33 -5.44 -10.29
N GLY A 234 -13.02 -6.26 -9.49
CA GLY A 234 -13.22 -7.69 -9.77
C GLY A 234 -11.90 -8.47 -9.68
N GLY A 235 -11.84 -9.64 -10.32
CA GLY A 235 -10.62 -10.43 -10.39
C GLY A 235 -10.20 -11.08 -9.08
N ILE A 236 -8.91 -11.45 -9.06
CA ILE A 236 -8.23 -12.10 -7.95
C ILE A 236 -7.20 -11.15 -7.36
N ARG A 237 -7.04 -11.18 -6.03
CA ARG A 237 -5.99 -10.46 -5.30
C ARG A 237 -5.39 -11.31 -4.20
N ALA A 238 -4.11 -11.63 -4.33
CA ALA A 238 -3.31 -12.20 -3.25
C ALA A 238 -2.60 -11.08 -2.47
N SER A 239 -2.89 -10.93 -1.18
CA SER A 239 -2.20 -9.97 -0.31
C SER A 239 -1.13 -10.71 0.50
N ILE A 240 0.13 -10.42 0.21
CA ILE A 240 1.30 -11.18 0.67
C ILE A 240 2.15 -10.36 1.66
N TYR A 241 1.48 -9.68 2.60
CA TYR A 241 2.09 -8.88 3.69
C TYR A 241 3.14 -9.66 4.47
N ASN A 242 3.91 -8.98 5.33
CA ASN A 242 5.05 -9.55 6.07
C ASN A 242 4.71 -10.86 6.80
N ALA A 243 3.56 -10.92 7.46
CA ALA A 243 3.12 -12.10 8.21
C ALA A 243 2.62 -13.26 7.32
N PHE A 244 2.40 -13.03 6.01
CA PHE A 244 2.03 -14.10 5.10
C PHE A 244 3.29 -14.91 4.71
N PRO A 245 3.33 -16.22 5.03
CA PRO A 245 4.54 -17.03 4.89
C PRO A 245 4.86 -17.34 3.43
N GLU A 246 6.15 -17.56 3.12
CA GLU A 246 6.57 -17.98 1.78
C GLU A 246 5.88 -19.27 1.32
N ALA A 247 5.70 -20.23 2.23
CA ALA A 247 4.99 -21.49 1.96
C ALA A 247 3.52 -21.29 1.56
N GLY A 248 2.87 -20.23 2.05
CA GLY A 248 1.51 -19.88 1.63
C GLY A 248 1.45 -19.41 0.18
N VAL A 249 2.50 -18.73 -0.28
CA VAL A 249 2.64 -18.34 -1.69
C VAL A 249 2.95 -19.57 -2.55
N ASP A 250 3.76 -20.52 -2.06
CA ASP A 250 4.02 -21.78 -2.77
C ASP A 250 2.74 -22.61 -2.94
N ALA A 251 1.93 -22.72 -1.89
CA ALA A 251 0.63 -23.39 -1.95
C ALA A 251 -0.31 -22.72 -2.96
N LEU A 252 -0.34 -21.39 -3.02
CA LEU A 252 -1.11 -20.66 -4.03
C LEU A 252 -0.63 -20.96 -5.45
N ILE A 253 0.68 -20.99 -5.68
CA ILE A 253 1.26 -21.31 -7.01
C ILE A 253 0.91 -22.74 -7.41
N SER A 254 1.05 -23.72 -6.51
CA SER A 254 0.64 -25.11 -6.79
C SER A 254 -0.84 -25.21 -7.13
N PHE A 255 -1.70 -24.48 -6.40
CA PHE A 255 -3.12 -24.40 -6.72
C PHE A 255 -3.36 -23.76 -8.11
N MET A 256 -2.66 -22.68 -8.43
CA MET A 256 -2.78 -22.01 -9.73
C MET A 256 -2.40 -22.96 -10.88
N GLN A 257 -1.28 -23.66 -10.76
CA GLN A 257 -0.84 -24.61 -11.78
C GLN A 257 -1.85 -25.75 -12.00
N GLU A 258 -2.42 -26.29 -10.93
CA GLU A 258 -3.44 -27.33 -11.04
C GLU A 258 -4.77 -26.80 -11.59
N PHE A 259 -5.18 -25.60 -11.16
CA PHE A 259 -6.39 -24.96 -11.67
C PHE A 259 -6.27 -24.69 -13.17
N GLU A 260 -5.12 -24.20 -13.63
CA GLU A 260 -4.82 -24.04 -15.05
C GLU A 260 -4.85 -25.39 -15.78
N ARG A 261 -4.23 -26.45 -15.24
CA ARG A 261 -4.24 -27.78 -15.85
C ARG A 261 -5.64 -28.35 -16.07
N LEU A 262 -6.58 -28.01 -15.20
CA LEU A 262 -7.96 -28.50 -15.24
C LEU A 262 -8.90 -27.63 -16.10
N ASN A 263 -8.55 -26.36 -16.34
CA ASN A 263 -9.47 -25.38 -16.95
C ASN A 263 -8.87 -24.63 -18.16
N GLY A 264 -7.62 -24.90 -18.53
CA GLY A 264 -6.87 -24.27 -19.64
C GLY A 264 -6.93 -25.01 -20.96
#